data_AF-A0A8S2EZR3-F1
#
_entry.id   AF-A0A8S2EZR3-F1
#
_cell.length_a   1.000
_cell.length_b   1.000
_cell.length_c   1.000
_cell.angle_alpha   90.00
_cell.angle_beta   90.00
_cell.angle_gamma   90.00
#
_symmetry.space_group_name_H-M   'P 1'
#
loop_
_entity.id
_entity.type
_entity.pdbx_description
1 polymer ?
#
loop_
_entity_poly.entity_id
_entity_poly.type
_entity_poly.pdbx_seq_one_letter_code
_entity_poly.pdbx_strand_id
1 'polypeptide(L)'
;MVKSLMISTSSYIFPLKKAIHNVQYSFVRYSRPFKKKWGFSTHHGSHSNEIALEYFDFAYPLIFHRHWPSIRLALLSIPKPIALINPYSVNENVKENLKVNGALDMLRFSNEKLINEHHQIQLKIAENDQEYKKRKMLEQQKLLENSE
;
A
#
# COMPACT_ATOMS: atom_id res chain seq x y z
N MET A 1 15.49 35.11 1.10
CA MET A 1 14.18 35.21 1.78
C MET A 1 13.45 33.89 1.62
N VAL A 2 13.40 33.05 2.65
CA VAL A 2 12.66 31.78 2.64
C VAL A 2 11.78 31.77 3.87
N LYS A 3 10.47 31.96 3.70
CA LYS A 3 9.47 31.83 4.76
C LYS A 3 8.86 30.44 4.66
N SER A 4 9.26 29.58 5.61
CA SER A 4 8.59 28.32 5.91
C SER A 4 7.29 28.64 6.65
N LEU A 5 6.14 28.31 6.05
CA LEU A 5 4.82 28.47 6.64
C LEU A 5 4.38 27.14 7.26
N MET A 6 4.17 27.21 8.58
CA MET A 6 3.70 26.15 9.45
C MET A 6 2.32 25.65 9.03
N ILE A 7 2.14 24.32 8.97
CA ILE A 7 0.83 23.70 8.86
C ILE A 7 0.25 23.56 10.26
N SER A 8 -0.78 24.36 10.51
CA SER A 8 -1.65 24.37 11.69
C SER A 8 -2.64 23.22 11.61
N THR A 9 -2.59 22.26 12.54
CA THR A 9 -3.66 21.28 12.74
C THR A 9 -4.64 21.82 13.78
N SER A 10 -5.68 22.50 13.31
CA SER A 10 -6.82 22.95 14.09
C SER A 10 -7.76 21.77 14.38
N SER A 11 -7.60 21.18 15.57
CA SER A 11 -8.56 20.24 16.14
C SER A 11 -9.81 20.99 16.61
N TYR A 12 -10.93 20.82 15.91
CA TYR A 12 -12.23 21.32 16.34
C TYR A 12 -12.73 20.49 17.53
N ILE A 13 -12.76 21.10 18.71
CA ILE A 13 -13.37 20.58 19.94
C ILE A 13 -14.69 21.34 20.16
N PHE A 14 -15.77 20.57 20.35
CA PHE A 14 -17.13 21.04 20.64
C PHE A 14 -17.17 22.01 21.84
N PRO A 15 -17.97 23.10 21.79
CA PRO A 15 -18.05 24.05 22.89
C PRO A 15 -19.06 23.54 23.94
N LEU A 16 -18.55 23.03 25.07
CA LEU A 16 -19.34 22.92 26.30
C LEU A 16 -19.10 24.16 27.18
N LYS A 17 -20.23 24.67 27.67
CA LYS A 17 -20.44 25.98 28.28
C LYS A 17 -19.54 26.23 29.49
N LYS A 18 -19.19 27.52 29.65
CA LYS A 18 -18.53 28.14 30.81
C LYS A 18 -19.08 27.63 32.15
N ALA A 19 -18.19 27.24 33.04
CA ALA A 19 -18.35 27.41 34.48
C ALA A 19 -17.00 27.80 35.08
N ILE A 20 -16.98 28.97 35.72
CA ILE A 20 -15.83 29.60 36.36
C ILE A 20 -15.62 28.92 37.72
N HIS A 21 -14.48 28.29 37.95
CA HIS A 21 -13.93 28.11 39.30
C HIS A 21 -12.41 28.19 39.24
N ASN A 22 -11.86 29.16 39.99
CA ASN A 22 -10.43 29.32 40.26
C ASN A 22 -9.88 28.04 40.91
N VAL A 23 -9.06 27.30 40.19
CA VAL A 23 -8.23 26.23 40.76
C VAL A 23 -6.81 26.47 40.27
N GLN A 24 -5.93 26.94 41.17
CA GLN A 24 -4.50 26.97 40.95
C GLN A 24 -4.00 25.52 40.90
N TYR A 25 -3.71 25.01 39.71
CA TYR A 25 -3.02 23.73 39.56
C TYR A 25 -1.51 23.97 39.71
N SER A 26 -0.95 23.60 40.85
CA SER A 26 0.51 23.47 41.01
C SER A 26 0.97 22.20 40.29
N PHE A 27 1.74 22.35 39.21
CA PHE A 27 2.26 21.21 38.45
C PHE A 27 3.54 20.68 39.14
N VAL A 28 3.37 19.78 40.12
CA VAL A 28 4.49 19.06 40.74
C VAL A 28 4.99 18.00 39.76
N ARG A 29 6.14 18.23 39.12
CA ARG A 29 6.82 17.22 38.29
C ARG A 29 7.57 16.23 39.18
N TYR A 30 7.00 15.04 39.38
CA TYR A 30 7.78 13.93 39.91
C TYR A 30 8.76 13.43 38.83
N SER A 31 10.04 13.80 38.96
CA SER A 31 11.11 13.22 38.16
C SER A 31 11.31 11.76 38.58
N ARG A 32 10.72 10.82 37.83
CA ARG A 32 10.98 9.39 38.05
C ARG A 32 12.36 9.06 37.47
N PRO A 33 13.29 8.48 38.23
CA PRO A 33 14.56 8.04 37.66
C PRO A 33 14.30 6.93 36.65
N PHE A 34 14.77 7.13 35.42
CA PHE A 34 14.64 6.19 34.32
C PHE A 34 15.38 4.90 34.68
N LYS A 35 14.66 3.82 35.02
CA LYS A 35 15.29 2.52 35.25
C LYS A 35 15.75 1.95 33.91
N LYS A 36 17.06 1.74 33.75
CA LYS A 36 17.62 0.98 32.61
C LYS A 36 17.05 -0.44 32.64
N LYS A 37 16.27 -0.79 31.61
CA LYS A 37 15.79 -2.16 31.43
C LYS A 37 16.96 -3.01 30.92
N TRP A 38 17.32 -4.04 31.67
CA TRP A 38 18.25 -5.07 31.21
C TRP A 38 17.46 -6.01 30.29
N GLY A 39 17.62 -5.80 29.00
CA GLY A 39 17.00 -6.58 27.93
C GLY A 39 17.53 -6.04 26.62
N PHE A 40 18.59 -6.69 26.13
CA PHE A 40 19.14 -6.64 24.76
C PHE A 40 18.69 -5.46 23.90
N SER A 41 19.57 -4.46 23.81
CA SER A 41 19.53 -3.48 22.74
C SER A 41 20.26 -4.05 21.51
N THR A 42 19.54 -4.72 20.61
CA THR A 42 19.98 -4.97 19.22
C THR A 42 18.77 -5.32 18.33
N HIS A 43 18.27 -4.33 17.55
CA HIS A 43 17.37 -4.46 16.40
C HIS A 43 16.11 -5.36 16.52
N HIS A 44 14.98 -4.84 17.03
CA HIS A 44 13.69 -5.56 17.03
C HIS A 44 12.51 -4.70 16.54
N GLY A 45 12.64 -4.11 15.34
CA GLY A 45 11.53 -3.39 14.68
C GLY A 45 10.88 -4.15 13.51
N SER A 46 11.41 -5.32 13.12
CA SER A 46 11.11 -5.96 11.82
C SER A 46 10.46 -7.35 11.92
N HIS A 47 10.37 -7.94 13.12
CA HIS A 47 10.10 -9.38 13.23
C HIS A 47 8.66 -9.77 12.85
N SER A 48 7.65 -8.97 13.20
CA SER A 48 6.25 -9.33 12.90
C SER A 48 5.93 -9.28 11.41
N ASN A 49 6.51 -8.32 10.69
CA ASN A 49 6.29 -8.18 9.25
C ASN A 49 7.02 -9.29 8.49
N GLU A 50 8.25 -9.63 8.90
CA GLU A 50 9.01 -10.75 8.34
C GLU A 50 8.30 -12.09 8.56
N ILE A 51 7.83 -12.36 9.79
CA ILE A 51 7.05 -13.58 10.09
C ILE A 51 5.75 -13.63 9.28
N ALA A 52 5.04 -12.51 9.16
CA ALA A 52 3.81 -12.46 8.35
C ALA A 52 4.11 -12.76 6.88
N LEU A 53 5.21 -12.22 6.36
CA LEU A 53 5.64 -12.44 4.98
C LEU A 53 6.02 -13.91 4.73
N GLU A 54 6.74 -14.53 5.67
CA GLU A 54 7.08 -15.95 5.64
C GLU A 54 5.83 -16.82 5.64
N TYR A 55 4.85 -16.50 6.49
CA TYR A 55 3.56 -17.19 6.50
C TYR A 55 2.80 -17.06 5.19
N PHE A 56 2.76 -15.86 4.60
CA PHE A 56 2.13 -15.64 3.29
C PHE A 56 2.85 -16.42 2.19
N ASP A 57 4.18 -16.42 2.17
CA ASP A 57 4.99 -17.17 1.21
C ASP A 57 4.84 -18.69 1.37
N PHE A 58 4.48 -19.19 2.55
CA PHE A 58 4.17 -20.59 2.77
C PHE A 58 2.75 -20.96 2.31
N ALA A 59 1.74 -20.16 2.66
CA ALA A 59 0.33 -20.52 2.47
C ALA A 59 -0.25 -20.10 1.12
N TYR A 60 0.07 -18.89 0.64
CA TYR A 60 -0.59 -18.29 -0.52
C TYR A 60 -0.15 -18.84 -1.89
N PRO A 61 1.05 -19.41 -2.08
CA PRO A 61 1.35 -20.15 -3.32
C PRO A 61 0.44 -21.37 -3.53
N LEU A 62 -0.04 -22.00 -2.46
CA LEU A 62 -0.95 -23.15 -2.57
C LEU A 62 -2.32 -22.75 -3.13
N ILE A 63 -2.72 -21.49 -2.92
CA ILE A 63 -4.02 -20.95 -3.33
C ILE A 63 -3.93 -20.25 -4.69
N PHE A 64 -2.88 -19.44 -4.89
CA PHE A 64 -2.74 -18.58 -6.08
C PHE A 64 -1.75 -19.12 -7.10
N HIS A 65 -1.05 -20.21 -6.79
CA HIS A 65 -0.10 -20.89 -7.67
C HIS A 65 0.87 -19.91 -8.35
N ARG A 66 0.84 -19.86 -9.69
CA ARG A 66 1.70 -19.02 -10.51
C ARG A 66 1.44 -17.51 -10.35
N HIS A 67 0.28 -17.12 -9.83
CA HIS A 67 -0.06 -15.72 -9.61
C HIS A 67 0.45 -15.18 -8.26
N TRP A 68 0.96 -16.03 -7.37
CA TRP A 68 1.44 -15.58 -6.07
C TRP A 68 2.51 -14.47 -6.16
N PRO A 69 3.56 -14.56 -7.02
CA PRO A 69 4.58 -13.52 -7.09
C PRO A 69 4.05 -12.14 -7.46
N SER A 70 3.03 -12.04 -8.32
CA SER A 70 2.43 -10.75 -8.68
C SER A 70 1.55 -10.20 -7.56
N ILE A 71 0.80 -11.07 -6.86
CA ILE A 71 0.00 -10.68 -5.69
C ILE A 71 0.92 -10.21 -4.55
N ARG A 72 1.98 -10.95 -4.27
CA ARG A 72 3.01 -10.59 -3.29
C ARG A 72 3.61 -9.22 -3.60
N LEU A 73 3.97 -8.97 -4.86
CA LEU A 73 4.49 -7.68 -5.29
C LEU A 73 3.45 -6.57 -5.10
N ALA A 74 2.17 -6.84 -5.38
CA ALA A 74 1.09 -5.88 -5.15
C ALA A 74 0.92 -5.55 -3.66
N LEU A 75 1.00 -6.55 -2.77
CA LEU A 75 0.90 -6.38 -1.31
C LEU A 75 2.06 -5.55 -0.74
N LEU A 76 3.25 -5.65 -1.33
CA LEU A 76 4.44 -4.90 -0.91
C LEU A 76 4.57 -3.54 -1.58
N SER A 77 3.69 -3.25 -2.55
CA SER A 77 3.62 -1.96 -3.23
C SER A 77 2.66 -0.99 -2.53
N ILE A 78 2.74 0.28 -2.90
CA ILE A 78 1.82 1.30 -2.39
C ILE A 78 0.40 0.99 -2.91
N PRO A 79 -0.61 0.84 -2.03
CA PRO A 79 -1.97 0.56 -2.45
C PRO A 79 -2.55 1.74 -3.23
N LYS A 80 -3.33 1.44 -4.26
CA LYS A 80 -4.01 2.47 -5.06
C LYS A 80 -5.18 3.04 -4.27
N PRO A 81 -5.22 4.36 -3.98
CA PRO A 81 -6.30 4.96 -3.22
C PRO A 81 -7.59 5.03 -4.05
N ILE A 82 -8.71 4.80 -3.37
CA ILE A 82 -10.06 4.90 -3.95
C ILE A 82 -10.81 6.00 -3.20
N ALA A 83 -11.38 6.95 -3.94
CA ALA A 83 -12.20 8.01 -3.37
C ALA A 83 -13.67 7.59 -3.38
N LEU A 84 -14.26 7.48 -2.19
CA LEU A 84 -15.70 7.31 -2.03
C LEU A 84 -16.37 8.69 -1.95
N ILE A 85 -17.25 8.99 -2.89
CA ILE A 85 -17.98 10.26 -2.91
C ILE A 85 -19.11 10.19 -1.89
N ASN A 86 -19.09 11.08 -0.91
CA ASN A 86 -20.20 11.23 0.03
C ASN A 86 -21.40 11.90 -0.67
N PRO A 87 -22.55 11.23 -0.82
CA PRO A 87 -23.72 11.81 -1.50
C PRO A 87 -24.36 12.96 -0.69
N TYR A 88 -24.08 13.07 0.60
CA TYR A 88 -24.59 14.14 1.48
C TYR A 88 -23.62 15.31 1.61
N SER A 89 -22.58 15.35 0.79
CA SER A 89 -21.67 16.48 0.69
C SER A 89 -22.38 17.70 0.09
N VAL A 90 -22.26 18.86 0.74
CA VAL A 90 -22.76 20.15 0.23
C VAL A 90 -22.02 20.58 -1.05
N ASN A 91 -20.80 20.08 -1.27
CA ASN A 91 -20.02 20.40 -2.45
C ASN A 91 -20.44 19.52 -3.63
N GLU A 92 -21.19 20.09 -4.58
CA GLU A 92 -21.63 19.41 -5.80
C GLU A 92 -20.46 19.10 -6.76
N ASN A 93 -19.37 19.89 -6.70
CA ASN A 93 -18.27 19.81 -7.68
C ASN A 93 -17.17 18.80 -7.32
N VAL A 94 -17.31 18.03 -6.24
CA VAL A 94 -16.26 17.08 -5.80
C VAL A 94 -15.95 16.06 -6.89
N LYS A 95 -16.98 15.59 -7.60
CA LYS A 95 -16.82 14.61 -8.68
C LYS A 95 -16.03 15.17 -9.85
N GLU A 96 -16.26 16.43 -10.23
CA GLU A 96 -15.55 17.07 -11.34
C GLU A 96 -14.10 17.37 -10.97
N ASN A 97 -13.87 17.86 -9.75
CA ASN A 97 -12.51 18.11 -9.25
C ASN A 97 -11.68 16.82 -9.22
N LEU A 98 -12.27 15.69 -8.81
CA LEU A 98 -11.59 14.40 -8.86
C LEU A 98 -11.24 13.99 -10.29
N LYS A 99 -12.15 14.19 -11.26
CA LYS A 99 -11.87 13.91 -12.67
C LYS A 99 -10.76 14.78 -13.25
N VAL A 100 -10.73 16.07 -12.92
CA VAL A 100 -9.66 16.99 -13.32
C VAL A 100 -8.31 16.53 -12.78
N ASN A 101 -8.28 15.97 -11.57
CA ASN A 101 -7.09 15.37 -10.98
C ASN A 101 -6.75 13.96 -11.53
N GLY A 102 -7.43 13.53 -12.60
CA GLY A 102 -7.18 12.25 -13.26
C GLY A 102 -7.87 11.04 -12.60
N ALA A 103 -8.79 11.26 -11.65
CA ALA A 103 -9.56 10.17 -11.08
C ALA A 103 -10.60 9.64 -12.07
N LEU A 104 -10.83 8.33 -12.00
CA LEU A 104 -11.71 7.61 -12.90
C LEU A 104 -12.90 7.05 -12.12
N ASP A 105 -14.10 7.16 -12.69
CA ASP A 105 -15.32 6.63 -12.10
C ASP A 105 -15.38 5.12 -12.35
N MET A 106 -14.99 4.31 -11.35
CA MET A 106 -14.91 2.85 -11.48
C MET A 106 -16.23 2.18 -11.82
N LEU A 107 -17.37 2.77 -11.44
CA LEU A 107 -18.69 2.19 -11.72
C LEU A 107 -19.21 2.52 -13.12
N ARG A 108 -18.74 3.62 -13.70
CA ARG A 108 -19.16 4.11 -15.02
C ARG A 108 -18.12 3.90 -16.12
N PHE A 109 -16.96 3.37 -15.76
CA PHE A 109 -15.93 3.01 -16.72
C PHE A 109 -16.48 1.92 -17.63
N SER A 110 -16.89 2.29 -18.85
CA SER A 110 -17.25 1.32 -19.89
C SER A 110 -15.99 0.55 -20.24
N ASN A 111 -16.01 -0.71 -19.84
CA ASN A 111 -14.85 -1.56 -19.74
C ASN A 111 -14.21 -1.93 -21.09
N GLU A 112 -14.78 -1.59 -22.24
CA GLU A 112 -14.33 -2.12 -23.54
C GLU A 112 -12.86 -1.80 -23.82
N LYS A 113 -12.42 -0.56 -23.61
CA LYS A 113 -11.02 -0.19 -23.85
C LYS A 113 -10.07 -0.88 -22.89
N LEU A 114 -10.41 -0.96 -21.60
CA LEU A 114 -9.59 -1.65 -20.59
C LEU A 114 -9.62 -3.17 -20.76
N ILE A 115 -10.74 -3.76 -21.17
CA ILE A 115 -10.88 -5.18 -21.49
C ILE A 115 -9.98 -5.49 -22.68
N ASN A 116 -10.01 -4.65 -23.71
CA ASN A 116 -9.16 -4.81 -24.87
C ASN A 116 -7.68 -4.66 -24.49
N GLU A 117 -7.30 -3.62 -23.73
CA GLU A 117 -5.93 -3.44 -23.24
C GLU A 117 -5.47 -4.62 -22.38
N HIS A 118 -6.31 -5.08 -21.46
CA HIS A 118 -6.03 -6.25 -20.64
C HIS A 118 -5.89 -7.51 -21.48
N HIS A 119 -6.77 -7.72 -22.47
CA HIS A 119 -6.69 -8.83 -23.40
C HIS A 119 -5.38 -8.81 -24.19
N GLN A 120 -4.97 -7.65 -24.70
CA GLN A 120 -3.68 -7.49 -25.40
C GLN A 120 -2.49 -7.77 -24.49
N ILE A 121 -2.55 -7.37 -23.21
CA ILE A 121 -1.51 -7.68 -22.23
C ILE A 121 -1.42 -9.19 -21.99
N GLN A 122 -2.57 -9.88 -21.85
CA GLN A 122 -2.60 -11.33 -21.66
C GLN A 122 -2.00 -12.08 -22.86
N LEU A 123 -2.29 -11.64 -24.08
CA LEU A 123 -1.69 -12.20 -25.29
C LEU A 123 -0.16 -12.06 -25.29
N LYS A 124 0.36 -10.86 -24.98
CA LYS A 124 1.81 -10.61 -24.88
C LYS A 124 2.48 -11.46 -23.81
N ILE A 125 1.82 -11.67 -22.66
CA ILE A 125 2.33 -12.53 -21.60
C ILE A 125 2.43 -13.98 -22.09
N ALA A 126 1.40 -14.47 -22.79
CA ALA A 126 1.39 -15.83 -23.34
C ALA A 126 2.47 -16.03 -24.42
N GLU A 127 2.68 -15.04 -25.29
CA GLU A 127 3.76 -15.05 -26.29
C GLU A 127 5.13 -15.12 -25.63
N ASN A 128 5.40 -14.26 -24.64
CA ASN A 128 6.65 -14.27 -23.88
C ASN A 128 6.89 -15.61 -23.17
N ASP A 129 5.84 -16.20 -22.59
CA ASP A 129 5.90 -17.53 -21.95
C ASP A 129 6.28 -18.64 -22.94
N GLN A 130 5.74 -18.61 -24.16
CA GLN A 130 6.10 -19.55 -25.21
C GLN A 130 7.54 -19.37 -25.66
N GLU A 131 7.98 -18.12 -25.83
CA GLU A 131 9.36 -17.81 -26.20
C GLU A 131 10.35 -18.31 -25.14
N TYR A 132 10.06 -18.07 -23.86
CA TYR A 132 10.87 -18.57 -22.75
C TYR A 132 10.99 -20.11 -22.76
N LYS A 133 9.88 -20.83 -22.98
CA LYS A 133 9.90 -22.30 -23.10
C LYS A 133 10.76 -22.76 -24.27
N LYS A 134 10.65 -22.13 -25.44
CA LYS A 134 11.47 -22.46 -26.62
C LYS A 134 12.96 -22.27 -26.35
N ARG A 135 13.34 -21.13 -25.74
CA ARG A 135 14.73 -20.84 -25.38
C ARG A 135 15.30 -21.90 -24.43
N LYS A 136 14.52 -22.30 -23.42
CA LYS A 136 14.92 -23.33 -22.46
C LYS A 136 15.09 -24.71 -23.10
N MET A 137 14.21 -25.09 -24.02
CA MET A 137 14.34 -26.37 -24.77
C MET A 137 15.59 -26.37 -25.66
N LEU A 138 15.86 -25.27 -26.36
CA LEU A 138 17.05 -25.12 -27.21
C LEU A 138 18.34 -25.20 -26.38
N GLU A 139 18.36 -24.58 -25.21
CA GLU A 139 19.50 -24.65 -24.28
C GLU A 139 19.76 -26.09 -23.83
N GLN A 140 18.71 -26.85 -23.51
CA GLN A 140 18.83 -28.27 -23.17
C GLN A 140 19.38 -29.11 -24.33
N GLN A 141 18.93 -28.87 -25.56
CA GLN A 141 19.44 -29.56 -26.74
C GLN A 141 20.93 -29.28 -26.96
N LYS A 142 21.35 -28.02 -26.86
CA LYS A 142 22.76 -27.63 -26.96
C LYS A 142 23.63 -28.25 -25.87
N LEU A 143 23.12 -28.41 -24.66
CA LEU A 143 23.84 -29.08 -23.58
C LEU A 143 24.03 -30.58 -23.85
N LEU A 144 23.03 -31.23 -24.45
CA LEU A 144 23.11 -32.64 -24.85
C LEU A 144 24.12 -32.82 -26.00
N GLU A 145 24.05 -31.97 -27.03
CA GLU A 145 24.98 -32.00 -28.18
C GLU A 145 26.44 -31.75 -27.79
N ASN A 146 26.69 -30.98 -26.74
CA ASN A 146 28.06 -30.72 -26.23
C ASN A 146 28.56 -31.81 -25.26
N SER A 147 27.73 -32.79 -24.90
CA SER A 147 28.08 -33.89 -24.00
C SER A 147 28.35 -35.22 -24.71
N GLU A 148 28.10 -35.27 -26.02
CA GLU A 148 28.50 -36.34 -26.95
C GLU A 148 29.82 -36.02 -27.64
#